data_AF-A0A937VKZ3-F1
#
_entry.id   AF-A0A937VKZ3-F1
#
_cell.length_a   1.000
_cell.length_b   1.000
_cell.length_c   1.000
_cell.angle_alpha   90.00
_cell.angle_beta   90.00
_cell.angle_gamma   90.00
#
_symmetry.space_group_name_H-M   'P 1'
#
loop_
_entity.id
_entity.type
_entity.pdbx_description
1 polymer ?
#
loop_
_entity_poly.entity_id
_entity_poly.type
_entity_poly.pdbx_seq_one_letter_code
_entity_poly.pdbx_strand_id
1 'polypeptide(L)'
;RVEVRGGKVYVNGAALEEPYVWQSPGYLMREQTIPADNYFVLGDNRNYSDDSHKGWHVHRGDIAGKAWVVYWPPRRWQLIQHQPSGLGKIDDSPSGAPLLLNSN
;
A
#
# COMPACT_ATOMS: atom_id res chain seq x y z
N ARG A 1 -12.03 1.76 -1.17
CA ARG A 1 -12.19 2.72 -2.29
C ARG A 1 -10.95 3.61 -2.33
N VAL A 2 -10.45 3.91 -3.52
CA VAL A 2 -9.26 4.76 -3.72
C VAL A 2 -9.57 5.82 -4.76
N GLU A 3 -9.16 7.06 -4.49
CA GLU A 3 -9.34 8.23 -5.36
C GLU A 3 -8.04 9.05 -5.40
N VAL A 4 -7.75 9.71 -6.53
CA VAL A 4 -6.71 10.73 -6.62
C VAL A 4 -7.33 12.03 -7.12
N ARG A 5 -7.26 13.08 -6.29
CA ARG A 5 -7.74 14.41 -6.66
C ARG A 5 -6.93 15.50 -5.97
N GLY A 6 -6.71 16.62 -6.68
CA GLY A 6 -5.96 17.76 -6.14
C GLY A 6 -4.55 17.40 -5.64
N GLY A 7 -3.87 16.47 -6.30
CA GLY A 7 -2.53 16.03 -5.93
C GLY A 7 -2.44 15.21 -4.64
N LYS A 8 -3.55 14.63 -4.16
CA LYS A 8 -3.61 13.78 -2.98
C LYS A 8 -4.31 12.46 -3.26
N VAL A 9 -3.87 11.40 -2.60
CA VAL A 9 -4.53 10.11 -2.56
C VAL A 9 -5.54 10.09 -1.41
N TYR A 10 -6.71 9.54 -1.68
CA TYR A 10 -7.74 9.32 -0.67
C TYR A 10 -8.06 7.83 -0.59
N VAL A 11 -8.08 7.28 0.63
CA VAL A 11 -8.48 5.92 0.92
C VAL A 11 -9.77 5.97 1.72
N ASN A 12 -10.84 5.40 1.16
CA ASN A 12 -12.19 5.45 1.75
C ASN A 12 -12.64 6.89 2.08
N GLY A 13 -12.23 7.87 1.28
CA GLY A 13 -12.54 9.29 1.48
C GLY A 13 -11.60 10.05 2.43
N ALA A 14 -10.72 9.37 3.16
CA ALA A 14 -9.71 10.01 4.00
C ALA A 14 -8.44 10.30 3.19
N ALA A 15 -7.95 11.54 3.24
CA ALA A 15 -6.69 11.91 2.60
C ALA A 15 -5.52 11.19 3.29
N LEU A 16 -4.64 10.58 2.51
CA LEU A 16 -3.46 9.90 3.01
C LEU A 16 -2.31 10.91 3.19
N GLU A 17 -1.59 10.80 4.31
CA GLU A 17 -0.34 11.54 4.53
C GLU A 17 0.83 10.68 4.04
N GLU A 18 1.58 11.19 3.06
CA GLU A 18 2.56 10.40 2.32
C GLU A 18 3.92 11.11 2.29
N PRO A 19 4.67 11.14 3.41
CA PRO A 19 5.94 11.86 3.52
C PRO A 19 7.05 11.25 2.64
N TYR A 20 6.83 10.05 2.10
CA TYR A 20 7.76 9.32 1.24
C TYR A 20 7.62 9.64 -0.26
N VAL A 21 6.55 10.31 -0.67
CA VAL A 21 6.29 10.59 -2.09
C VAL A 21 7.18 11.74 -2.57
N TRP A 22 7.88 11.54 -3.69
CA TRP A 22 8.75 12.57 -4.25
C TRP A 22 7.94 13.76 -4.80
N GLN A 23 6.85 13.48 -5.51
CA GLN A 23 6.04 14.46 -6.23
C GLN A 23 4.57 14.11 -6.11
N SER A 24 3.74 15.11 -5.83
CA SER A 24 2.28 14.95 -5.86
C SER A 24 1.80 14.43 -7.23
N PRO A 25 0.80 13.55 -7.27
CA PRO A 25 0.17 13.13 -8.51
C PRO A 25 -0.31 14.32 -9.35
N GLY A 26 0.14 14.39 -10.60
CA GLY A 26 -0.30 15.36 -11.60
C GLY A 26 -1.56 14.93 -12.37
N TYR A 27 -2.26 13.90 -11.89
CA TYR A 27 -3.41 13.28 -12.55
C TYR A 27 -4.61 13.21 -11.63
N LEU A 28 -5.79 13.08 -12.24
CA LEU A 28 -7.04 12.77 -11.57
C LEU A 28 -7.40 11.31 -11.79
N MET A 29 -7.74 10.61 -10.72
CA MET A 29 -8.27 9.25 -10.76
C MET A 29 -9.59 9.24 -10.00
N ARG A 30 -10.67 8.90 -10.69
CA ARG A 30 -12.00 8.78 -10.06
C ARG A 30 -11.97 7.70 -8.98
N GLU A 31 -12.84 7.87 -7.98
CA GLU A 31 -12.99 6.86 -6.94
C GLU A 31 -13.32 5.49 -7.55
N GLN A 32 -12.52 4.50 -7.17
CA GLN A 32 -12.72 3.12 -7.59
C GLN A 32 -12.71 2.18 -6.37
N THR A 33 -13.51 1.13 -6.46
CA THR A 33 -13.52 0.05 -5.47
C THR A 33 -12.56 -1.03 -5.92
N ILE A 34 -11.60 -1.35 -5.05
CA ILE A 34 -10.64 -2.42 -5.32
C ILE A 34 -11.37 -3.75 -5.06
N PRO A 35 -11.33 -4.72 -5.99
CA PRO A 35 -11.94 -6.02 -5.79
C PRO A 35 -11.38 -6.72 -4.55
N ALA A 36 -12.12 -7.70 -4.03
CA ALA A 36 -11.60 -8.60 -3.01
C ALA A 36 -10.31 -9.28 -3.51
N ASP A 37 -9.39 -9.57 -2.59
CA ASP A 37 -8.08 -10.19 -2.86
C ASP A 37 -7.21 -9.47 -3.89
N ASN A 38 -7.46 -8.18 -4.11
CA ASN A 38 -6.63 -7.33 -4.94
C ASN A 38 -6.05 -6.17 -4.13
N TYR A 39 -4.88 -5.74 -4.56
CA TYR A 39 -4.17 -4.60 -4.02
C TYR A 39 -4.07 -3.50 -5.07
N PHE A 40 -4.25 -2.27 -4.60
CA PHE A 40 -3.97 -1.07 -5.36
C PHE A 40 -2.60 -0.56 -4.93
N VAL A 41 -1.66 -0.50 -5.86
CA VAL A 41 -0.28 -0.09 -5.60
C VAL A 41 0.04 1.21 -6.32
N LEU A 42 0.80 2.08 -5.65
CA LEU A 42 1.33 3.30 -6.23
C LEU A 42 2.82 3.37 -5.92
N GLY A 43 3.63 3.67 -6.93
CA GLY A 43 5.05 3.97 -6.74
C GLY A 43 5.25 5.35 -6.11
N ASP A 44 6.36 5.54 -5.41
CA ASP A 44 6.74 6.84 -4.84
C ASP A 44 7.02 7.90 -5.92
N ASN A 45 7.42 7.44 -7.12
CA ASN A 45 7.59 8.28 -8.30
C ASN A 45 6.28 8.39 -9.11
N ARG A 46 5.28 9.03 -8.49
CA ARG A 46 3.86 9.00 -8.91
C ARG A 46 3.60 9.26 -10.39
N ASN A 47 4.29 10.23 -10.97
CA ASN A 47 4.02 10.70 -12.34
C ASN A 47 4.66 9.80 -13.41
N TYR A 48 5.56 8.90 -13.01
CA TYR A 48 6.38 8.11 -13.95
C TYR A 48 6.32 6.60 -13.69
N SER A 49 5.67 6.18 -12.60
CA SER A 49 5.48 4.77 -12.28
C SER A 49 4.43 4.14 -13.20
N ASP A 50 4.66 2.89 -13.63
CA ASP A 50 3.60 2.05 -14.17
C ASP A 50 3.04 1.22 -13.02
N ASP A 51 1.90 1.66 -12.50
CA ASP A 51 1.25 1.09 -11.33
C ASP A 51 -0.28 1.16 -11.47
N SER A 52 -1.02 0.87 -10.39
CA SER A 52 -2.47 0.70 -10.46
C SER A 52 -3.25 1.92 -10.94
N HIS A 53 -2.66 3.13 -10.95
CA HIS A 53 -3.32 4.29 -11.56
C HIS A 53 -3.53 4.15 -13.08
N LYS A 54 -2.86 3.21 -13.74
CA LYS A 54 -3.06 2.86 -15.16
C LYS A 54 -4.25 1.92 -15.41
N GLY A 55 -4.95 1.50 -14.36
CA GLY A 55 -6.18 0.70 -14.49
C GLY A 55 -5.97 -0.81 -14.31
N TRP A 56 -4.92 -1.22 -13.61
CA TRP A 56 -4.67 -2.61 -13.26
C TRP A 56 -4.46 -2.78 -11.74
N HIS A 57 -4.59 -4.00 -11.23
CA HIS A 57 -4.44 -4.32 -9.81
C HIS A 57 -3.53 -5.54 -9.62
N VAL A 58 -2.98 -5.69 -8.41
CA VAL A 58 -2.16 -6.87 -8.06
C VAL A 58 -3.01 -7.84 -7.28
N HIS A 59 -3.13 -9.08 -7.75
CA HIS A 59 -3.82 -10.11 -6.99
C HIS A 59 -2.97 -10.51 -5.77
N ARG A 60 -3.62 -10.82 -4.63
CA ARG A 60 -2.96 -11.21 -3.38
C ARG A 60 -1.95 -12.35 -3.60
N GLY A 61 -2.30 -13.31 -4.43
CA GLY A 61 -1.46 -14.48 -4.73
C GLY A 61 -0.16 -14.15 -5.48
N ASP A 62 -0.07 -12.98 -6.10
CA ASP A 62 1.12 -12.55 -6.86
C ASP A 62 2.15 -11.84 -5.97
N ILE A 63 1.80 -11.57 -4.70
CA ILE A 63 2.68 -10.91 -3.73
C ILE A 63 3.55 -11.98 -3.05
N ALA A 64 4.81 -12.06 -3.47
CA ALA A 64 5.78 -13.00 -2.90
C ALA A 64 6.17 -12.67 -1.44
N GLY A 65 6.08 -11.41 -1.03
CA GLY A 65 6.41 -10.97 0.32
C GLY A 65 6.54 -9.46 0.45
N LYS A 66 6.72 -8.99 1.68
CA LYS A 66 6.98 -7.58 2.00
C LYS A 66 8.49 -7.28 1.93
N ALA A 67 8.88 -6.01 1.84
CA ALA A 67 10.29 -5.61 1.86
C ALA A 67 10.74 -5.38 3.31
N TRP A 68 11.78 -6.09 3.79
CA TRP A 68 12.17 -6.06 5.21
C TRP A 68 13.46 -5.29 5.47
N VAL A 69 14.35 -5.17 4.47
CA VAL A 69 15.72 -4.68 4.66
C VAL A 69 16.09 -3.71 3.53
N VAL A 70 16.56 -2.52 3.88
CA VAL A 70 17.32 -1.65 2.98
C VAL A 70 18.79 -1.96 3.19
N TYR A 71 19.48 -2.53 2.19
CA TYR A 71 20.87 -2.97 2.32
C TYR A 71 21.91 -2.03 1.69
N TRP A 72 21.49 -1.02 0.92
CA TRP A 72 22.39 -0.10 0.22
C TRP A 72 21.92 1.37 0.31
N PRO A 73 22.83 2.36 0.40
CA PRO A 73 24.27 2.23 0.64
C PRO A 73 24.56 1.58 2.01
N PRO A 74 25.74 0.96 2.24
CA PRO A 74 25.99 0.13 3.44
C PRO A 74 25.83 0.90 4.75
N ARG A 75 26.04 2.23 4.72
CA ARG A 75 25.84 3.14 5.85
C ARG A 75 24.37 3.41 6.20
N ARG A 76 23.44 3.02 5.33
CA ARG A 76 21.98 3.14 5.49
C ARG A 76 21.31 1.78 5.67
N TRP A 77 22.06 0.77 6.14
CA TRP A 77 21.49 -0.52 6.45
C TRP A 77 20.43 -0.35 7.54
N GLN A 78 19.19 -0.70 7.24
CA GLN A 78 18.08 -0.59 8.19
C GLN A 78 16.97 -1.61 7.91
N LEU A 79 16.30 -2.01 8.97
CA LEU A 79 15.04 -2.74 8.89
C LEU A 79 13.90 -1.78 8.54
N ILE A 80 13.03 -2.20 7.62
CA ILE A 80 11.85 -1.43 7.25
C ILE A 80 10.78 -1.66 8.32
N GLN A 81 10.35 -0.57 8.97
CA GLN A 81 9.18 -0.63 9.84
C GLN A 81 7.91 -0.67 8.99
N HIS A 82 7.22 -1.80 9.03
CA HIS A 82 5.91 -1.91 8.39
C HIS A 82 4.86 -1.28 9.29
N GLN A 83 4.12 -0.31 8.75
CA GLN A 83 2.92 0.17 9.42
C GLN A 83 1.91 -0.99 9.49
N PRO A 84 1.26 -1.23 10.64
CA PRO A 84 0.14 -2.15 10.70
C PRO A 84 -0.91 -1.64 9.72
N SER A 85 -1.31 -2.47 8.76
CA SER A 85 -2.42 -2.12 7.88
C SER A 85 -3.62 -1.81 8.77
N GLY A 86 -4.27 -0.67 8.58
CA GLY A 86 -5.55 -0.34 9.27
C GLY A 86 -6.69 -1.34 8.94
N LEU A 87 -6.41 -2.32 8.09
CA LEU A 87 -7.13 -3.58 7.95
C LEU A 87 -6.59 -4.53 9.03
N GLY A 88 -7.40 -4.82 10.05
CA GLY A 88 -7.02 -5.65 11.19
C GLY A 88 -6.12 -6.84 10.82
N LYS A 89 -5.11 -7.07 11.66
CA LYS A 89 -4.06 -8.10 11.58
C LYS A 89 -4.16 -9.03 10.36
N ILE A 90 -3.41 -8.71 9.30
CA ILE A 90 -2.97 -9.71 8.33
C ILE A 90 -2.01 -10.65 9.06
N ASP A 91 -2.53 -11.82 9.46
CA ASP A 91 -1.74 -12.90 10.03
C ASP A 91 -0.89 -13.53 8.93
N ASP A 92 0.40 -13.20 8.92
CA ASP A 92 1.40 -13.75 8.00
C ASP A 92 2.10 -15.01 8.61
N SER A 93 1.51 -15.68 9.61
CA SER A 93 2.12 -16.85 10.28
C SER A 93 1.93 -18.15 9.46
N PRO A 94 2.99 -18.94 9.21
CA PRO A 94 2.89 -20.21 8.47
C PRO A 94 2.35 -21.40 9.30
N SER A 95 1.72 -21.16 10.46
CA SER A 95 1.15 -22.22 11.29
C SER A 95 -0.26 -21.86 11.74
N GLY A 96 -1.25 -22.56 11.19
CA GLY A 96 -2.64 -22.39 11.57
C GLY A 96 -2.86 -22.67 13.06
N ALA A 97 -3.30 -21.64 13.79
CA ALA A 97 -4.04 -21.78 15.03
C ALA A 97 -5.01 -20.59 15.16
N PRO A 98 -6.31 -20.81 15.40
CA PRO A 98 -7.30 -19.74 15.36
C PRO A 98 -7.48 -19.14 16.75
N LEU A 99 -7.31 -17.83 16.96
CA LEU A 99 -7.81 -17.20 18.20
C LEU A 99 -8.30 -15.75 18.02
N LEU A 100 -9.63 -15.66 18.14
CA LEU A 100 -10.43 -14.76 18.99
C LEU A 100 -10.31 -13.25 18.80
N LEU A 101 -11.43 -12.71 18.31
CA LEU A 101 -11.85 -11.32 18.30
C LEU A 101 -11.80 -10.73 19.71
N ASN A 102 -11.20 -9.54 19.87
CA ASN A 102 -11.73 -8.60 20.84
C ASN A 102 -11.58 -7.16 20.35
N SER A 103 -12.72 -6.49 20.33
CA SER A 103 -12.90 -5.08 20.00
C SER A 103 -12.64 -4.21 21.22
N ASN A 104 -12.05 -3.04 21.01
CA ASN A 104 -12.37 -1.79 21.71
C ASN A 104 -11.95 -0.62 20.81
#